data_AF-A0A841MW45-F1
#
_entry.id   AF-A0A841MW45-F1
#
_cell.length_a   1.000
_cell.length_b   1.000
_cell.length_c   1.000
_cell.angle_alpha   90.00
_cell.angle_beta   90.00
_cell.angle_gamma   90.00
#
_symmetry.space_group_name_H-M   'P 1'
#
loop_
_entity.id
_entity.type
_entity.pdbx_description
1 polymer ?
#
loop_
_entity_poly.entity_id
_entity_poly.type
_entity_poly.pdbx_seq_one_letter_code
_entity_poly.pdbx_strand_id
1 'polypeptide(L)'
;MDLGNLLYLVAIIGYFIYQITKKKNPSGAEEQVDMPEQKKERPATFEDLMREIREAQKPQRPRANPIPPKPEPVIEEYKRPDSVFQRRSEKRDDDEISYYDGAYEKAKTAAEKAVPISQLEFSETGRKAYEKKSAPTNRYGKLLKNPQSVKDAVVLSEILNRKHF
;
A
#
# COMPACT_ATOMS: atom_id res chain seq x y z
N MET A 1 29.57 -9.54 26.02
CA MET A 1 29.72 -8.96 24.67
C MET A 1 31.16 -9.19 24.28
N ASP A 2 31.40 -10.01 23.27
CA ASP A 2 32.76 -10.40 22.89
C ASP A 2 33.54 -9.19 22.37
N LEU A 3 34.85 -9.15 22.69
CA LEU A 3 35.73 -8.07 22.26
C LEU A 3 35.73 -7.92 20.73
N GLY A 4 35.60 -9.02 20.00
CA GLY A 4 35.44 -9.04 18.55
C GLY A 4 34.16 -8.34 18.07
N ASN A 5 33.03 -8.56 18.73
CA ASN A 5 31.77 -7.88 18.40
C ASN A 5 31.85 -6.38 18.70
N LEU A 6 32.51 -5.99 19.79
CA LEU A 6 32.73 -4.58 20.12
C LEU A 6 33.62 -3.89 19.08
N LEU A 7 34.69 -4.55 18.64
CA LEU A 7 35.62 -4.02 17.63
C LEU A 7 34.96 -3.91 16.24
N TYR A 8 34.13 -4.89 15.88
CA TYR A 8 33.32 -4.86 14.66
C TYR A 8 32.29 -3.73 14.67
N LEU A 9 31.61 -3.51 15.80
CA LEU A 9 30.65 -2.42 15.97
C LEU A 9 31.32 -1.05 15.81
N VAL A 10 32.50 -0.87 16.42
CA VAL A 10 33.28 0.38 16.32
C VAL A 10 33.75 0.60 14.86
N ALA A 11 34.15 -0.44 14.15
CA ALA A 11 34.55 -0.34 12.75
C ALA A 11 33.40 0.09 11.83
N ILE A 12 32.19 -0.45 12.01
CA ILE A 12 31.00 -0.06 11.23
C ILE A 12 30.65 1.41 11.49
N ILE A 13 30.64 1.83 12.75
CA ILE A 13 30.33 3.21 13.12
C ILE A 13 31.37 4.16 12.53
N GLY A 14 32.67 3.82 12.64
CA GLY A 14 33.75 4.59 12.04
C GLY A 14 33.64 4.70 10.51
N TYR A 15 33.29 3.61 9.83
CA TYR A 15 33.07 3.60 8.38
C TYR A 15 31.91 4.51 7.96
N PHE A 16 30.80 4.51 8.69
CA PHE A 16 29.66 5.40 8.41
C PHE A 16 30.01 6.87 8.60
N ILE A 17 30.73 7.21 9.68
CA ILE A 17 31.19 8.58 9.92
C ILE A 17 32.15 9.02 8.80
N TYR A 18 33.07 8.14 8.39
CA TYR A 18 33.96 8.37 7.25
C TYR A 18 33.19 8.60 5.93
N GLN A 19 32.17 7.79 5.66
CA GLN A 19 31.37 7.91 4.43
C GLN A 19 30.57 9.22 4.36
N ILE A 20 30.03 9.68 5.50
CA ILE A 20 29.29 10.95 5.60
C ILE A 20 30.24 12.15 5.45
N THR A 21 31.45 12.06 6.01
CA THR A 21 32.45 13.14 5.93
C THR A 21 33.13 13.24 4.56
N LYS A 22 33.33 12.12 3.86
CA LYS A 22 33.97 12.11 2.53
C LYS A 22 33.06 12.66 1.41
N LYS A 23 31.74 12.63 1.58
CA LYS A 23 30.77 13.15 0.58
C LYS A 23 30.75 14.68 0.42
N LYS A 24 31.58 15.43 1.15
CA LYS A 24 31.66 16.91 1.03
C LYS A 24 32.60 17.44 -0.05
N ASN A 25 33.29 16.59 -0.80
CA ASN A 25 34.06 17.00 -1.98
C ASN A 25 33.45 16.39 -3.25
N PRO A 26 32.66 17.13 -4.05
CA PRO A 26 32.27 16.70 -5.38
C PRO A 26 33.40 17.06 -6.35
N SER A 27 34.34 16.15 -6.54
CA SER A 27 35.34 16.25 -7.60
C SER A 27 35.41 14.93 -8.35
N GLY A 28 34.67 14.89 -9.47
CA GLY A 28 35.10 14.24 -10.71
C GLY A 28 35.14 12.71 -10.75
N ALA A 29 34.15 12.13 -11.43
CA ALA A 29 34.42 11.18 -12.50
C ALA A 29 33.24 11.23 -13.47
N GLU A 30 33.50 11.89 -14.59
CA GLU A 30 32.64 12.03 -15.75
C GLU A 30 32.46 10.67 -16.43
N GLU A 31 31.23 10.39 -16.86
CA GLU A 31 30.99 9.45 -17.95
C GLU A 31 30.18 10.22 -19.00
N GLN A 32 30.93 10.91 -19.87
CA GLN A 32 30.41 11.54 -21.08
C GLN A 32 29.97 10.42 -22.02
N VAL A 33 28.68 10.32 -22.28
CA VAL A 33 28.13 9.46 -23.33
C VAL A 33 27.79 10.35 -24.52
N ASP A 34 28.57 10.18 -25.59
CA ASP A 34 28.29 10.65 -26.94
C ASP A 34 26.95 10.13 -27.45
N MET A 35 26.03 11.01 -27.89
CA MET A 35 25.11 10.77 -29.03
C MET A 35 24.27 12.02 -29.40
N PRO A 36 23.66 12.06 -30.60
CA PRO A 36 24.12 12.82 -31.77
C PRO A 36 23.36 14.15 -31.97
N GLU A 37 23.81 14.94 -32.95
CA GLU A 37 23.15 16.17 -33.43
C GLU A 37 21.62 16.02 -33.59
N GLN A 38 20.87 16.59 -32.65
CA GLN A 38 19.45 16.87 -32.83
C GLN A 38 19.27 18.36 -33.15
N LYS A 39 18.66 18.58 -34.32
CA LYS A 39 18.19 19.84 -34.88
C LYS A 39 17.95 20.89 -33.80
N LYS A 40 18.54 22.07 -33.96
CA LYS A 40 18.23 23.30 -33.20
C LYS A 40 16.74 23.35 -32.87
N GLU A 41 16.39 22.88 -31.68
CA GLU A 41 15.05 22.91 -31.15
C GLU A 41 14.79 24.38 -30.89
N ARG A 42 13.93 24.99 -31.73
CA ARG A 42 13.34 26.26 -31.36
C ARG A 42 12.72 26.03 -29.98
N PRO A 43 12.97 26.89 -28.98
CA PRO A 43 12.38 26.69 -27.67
C PRO A 43 10.87 26.63 -27.86
N ALA A 44 10.28 25.44 -27.65
CA ALA A 44 8.86 25.24 -27.81
C ALA A 44 8.17 26.23 -26.87
N THR A 45 7.44 27.19 -27.44
CA THR A 45 6.71 28.14 -26.63
C THR A 45 5.61 27.37 -25.89
N PHE A 46 5.21 27.87 -24.73
CA PHE A 46 4.18 27.22 -23.92
C PHE A 46 2.88 26.95 -24.71
N GLU A 47 2.55 27.83 -25.66
CA GLU A 47 1.41 27.64 -26.55
C GLU A 47 1.58 26.41 -27.47
N ASP A 48 2.79 26.18 -27.99
CA ASP A 48 3.10 25.05 -28.87
C ASP A 48 3.03 23.72 -28.09
N LEU A 49 3.58 23.69 -26.88
CA LEU A 49 3.46 22.54 -25.96
C LEU A 49 2.00 22.23 -25.61
N MET A 50 1.20 23.26 -25.33
CA MET A 50 -0.22 23.09 -25.03
C MET A 50 -1.02 22.63 -26.25
N ARG A 51 -0.61 23.02 -27.46
CA ARG A 51 -1.22 22.56 -28.70
C ARG A 51 -0.90 21.09 -28.96
N GLU A 52 0.36 20.69 -28.81
CA GLU A 52 0.82 19.32 -28.99
C GLU A 52 0.12 18.36 -28.02
N ILE A 53 0.00 18.71 -26.74
CA ILE A 53 -0.70 17.90 -25.73
C ILE A 53 -2.18 17.71 -26.12
N ARG A 54 -2.84 18.76 -26.62
CA ARG A 54 -4.25 18.67 -27.08
C ARG A 54 -4.41 17.83 -28.33
N GLU A 55 -3.43 17.83 -29.23
CA GLU A 55 -3.45 17.02 -30.45
C GLU A 55 -3.18 15.55 -30.14
N ALA A 56 -2.22 15.24 -29.25
CA ALA A 56 -1.95 13.89 -28.78
C ALA A 56 -3.13 13.24 -28.03
N GLN A 57 -3.96 14.06 -27.36
CA GLN A 57 -5.14 13.60 -26.62
C GLN A 57 -6.40 13.41 -27.49
N LYS A 58 -6.36 13.69 -28.80
CA LYS A 58 -7.49 13.40 -29.69
C LYS A 58 -7.37 11.95 -30.18
N PRO A 59 -8.12 10.98 -29.63
CA PRO A 59 -8.12 9.63 -30.18
C PRO A 59 -8.63 9.70 -31.61
N GLN A 60 -7.81 9.25 -32.57
CA GLN A 60 -8.29 8.95 -33.92
C GLN A 60 -9.39 7.90 -33.76
N ARG A 61 -10.65 8.30 -33.98
CA ARG A 61 -11.79 7.38 -33.89
C ARG A 61 -11.65 6.31 -34.97
N PRO A 62 -11.46 5.02 -34.64
CA PRO A 62 -11.67 3.97 -35.63
C PRO A 62 -13.14 4.00 -36.05
N ARG A 63 -13.40 3.95 -37.36
CA ARG A 63 -14.76 3.87 -37.92
C ARG A 63 -15.45 2.65 -37.33
N ALA A 64 -16.61 2.85 -36.70
CA ALA A 64 -17.37 1.80 -36.06
C ALA A 64 -17.94 0.82 -37.09
N ASN A 65 -17.56 -0.46 -37.00
CA ASN A 65 -18.33 -1.54 -37.59
C ASN A 65 -19.53 -1.86 -36.67
N PRO A 66 -20.73 -2.13 -37.21
CA PRO A 66 -21.91 -2.43 -36.40
C PRO A 66 -21.77 -3.79 -35.72
N ILE A 67 -22.03 -3.83 -34.41
CA ILE A 67 -21.99 -5.02 -33.55
C ILE A 67 -23.36 -5.75 -33.65
N PRO A 68 -23.42 -7.07 -33.89
CA PRO A 68 -24.69 -7.81 -33.90
C PRO A 68 -25.28 -7.98 -32.49
N PRO A 69 -26.61 -8.15 -32.36
CA PRO A 69 -27.31 -8.16 -31.07
C PRO A 69 -26.95 -9.37 -30.19
N LYS A 70 -26.87 -9.11 -28.89
CA LYS A 70 -26.46 -10.02 -27.82
C LYS A 70 -27.58 -11.03 -27.51
N PRO A 71 -27.32 -12.35 -27.43
CA PRO A 71 -28.36 -13.32 -27.05
C PRO A 71 -28.69 -13.23 -25.55
N GLU A 72 -29.96 -13.49 -25.23
CA GLU A 72 -30.50 -13.50 -23.86
C GLU A 72 -29.88 -14.63 -23.01
N PRO A 73 -29.68 -14.43 -21.70
CA PRO A 73 -29.05 -15.42 -20.85
C PRO A 73 -30.01 -16.57 -20.52
N VAL A 74 -29.63 -17.79 -20.92
CA VAL A 74 -30.22 -19.03 -20.43
C VAL A 74 -29.78 -19.23 -18.98
N ILE A 75 -30.73 -19.37 -18.07
CA ILE A 75 -30.47 -19.67 -16.67
C ILE A 75 -30.12 -21.17 -16.59
N GLU A 76 -28.84 -21.49 -16.41
CA GLU A 76 -28.43 -22.85 -16.10
C GLU A 76 -28.65 -23.14 -14.61
N GLU A 77 -29.50 -24.13 -14.33
CA GLU A 77 -29.74 -24.65 -12.99
C GLU A 77 -28.47 -25.36 -12.48
N TYR A 78 -27.76 -24.72 -11.56
CA TYR A 78 -26.51 -25.24 -11.00
C TYR A 78 -26.80 -26.46 -10.11
N LYS A 79 -26.59 -27.67 -10.63
CA LYS A 79 -26.58 -28.88 -9.78
C LYS A 79 -25.36 -28.82 -8.87
N ARG A 80 -25.59 -28.80 -7.56
CA ARG A 80 -24.51 -28.92 -6.56
C ARG A 80 -23.83 -30.27 -6.72
N PRO A 81 -22.50 -30.33 -6.83
CA PRO A 81 -21.80 -31.61 -6.77
C PRO A 81 -21.94 -32.19 -5.35
N ASP A 82 -22.35 -33.44 -5.24
CA ASP A 82 -22.31 -34.19 -3.99
C ASP A 82 -20.86 -34.23 -3.47
N SER A 83 -20.66 -33.81 -2.23
CA SER A 83 -19.34 -33.77 -1.60
C SER A 83 -18.86 -35.19 -1.30
N VAL A 84 -18.10 -35.78 -2.21
CA VAL A 84 -17.37 -37.02 -1.96
C VAL A 84 -16.16 -36.72 -1.08
N PHE A 85 -16.38 -36.51 0.21
CA PHE A 85 -15.32 -36.63 1.21
C PHE A 85 -15.08 -38.12 1.49
N GLN A 86 -14.43 -38.81 0.56
CA GLN A 86 -13.72 -40.04 0.90
C GLN A 86 -12.52 -39.66 1.77
N ARG A 87 -12.68 -39.68 3.09
CA ARG A 87 -11.54 -39.71 4.02
C ARG A 87 -10.82 -41.04 3.82
N ARG A 88 -9.84 -41.05 2.92
CA ARG A 88 -8.81 -42.09 2.92
C ARG A 88 -7.89 -41.79 4.10
N SER A 89 -8.24 -42.29 5.29
CA SER A 89 -7.32 -42.29 6.42
C SER A 89 -6.29 -43.40 6.20
N GLU A 90 -5.38 -43.21 5.25
CA GLU A 90 -4.08 -43.85 5.36
C GLU A 90 -3.44 -43.21 6.59
N LYS A 91 -3.42 -43.93 7.72
CA LYS A 91 -2.55 -43.61 8.85
C LYS A 91 -1.12 -43.72 8.32
N ARG A 92 -0.62 -42.65 7.73
CA ARG A 92 0.80 -42.46 7.55
C ARG A 92 1.31 -42.13 8.95
N ASP A 93 2.24 -42.93 9.44
CA ASP A 93 3.01 -42.62 10.62
C ASP A 93 3.91 -41.42 10.24
N ASP A 94 3.29 -40.24 10.16
CA ASP A 94 3.96 -38.97 9.95
C ASP A 94 4.39 -38.48 11.33
N ASP A 95 5.71 -38.43 11.54
CA ASP A 95 6.30 -37.93 12.79
C ASP A 95 5.79 -36.52 13.13
N GLU A 96 5.45 -35.71 12.12
CA GLU A 96 4.87 -34.38 12.27
C GLU A 96 3.49 -34.41 12.93
N ILE A 97 2.65 -35.41 12.64
CA ILE A 97 1.30 -35.53 13.26
C ILE A 97 1.45 -35.86 14.75
N SER A 98 2.40 -36.73 15.11
CA SER A 98 2.66 -37.11 16.50
C SER A 98 3.14 -35.93 17.36
N TYR A 99 3.83 -34.96 16.75
CA TYR A 99 4.29 -33.76 17.44
C TYR A 99 3.13 -32.86 17.90
N TYR A 100 2.05 -32.80 17.12
CA TYR A 100 0.87 -32.00 17.42
C TYR A 100 -0.23 -32.76 18.17
N ASP A 101 -0.05 -34.05 18.43
CA ASP A 101 -1.00 -34.82 19.22
C ASP A 101 -1.15 -34.23 20.64
N GLY A 102 -2.40 -33.91 20.99
CA GLY A 102 -2.74 -33.28 22.27
C GLY A 102 -2.40 -31.78 22.37
N ALA A 103 -1.86 -31.14 21.33
CA ALA A 103 -1.69 -29.68 21.30
C ALA A 103 -3.04 -28.96 21.43
N TYR A 104 -4.08 -29.50 20.80
CA TYR A 104 -5.44 -28.98 20.89
C TYR A 104 -6.01 -29.00 22.32
N GLU A 105 -5.89 -30.14 23.02
CA GLU A 105 -6.37 -30.26 24.40
C GLU A 105 -5.59 -29.35 25.36
N LYS A 106 -4.28 -29.19 25.16
CA LYS A 106 -3.45 -28.24 25.91
C LYS A 106 -3.89 -26.79 25.66
N ALA A 107 -4.18 -26.41 24.41
CA ALA A 107 -4.67 -25.08 24.07
C ALA A 107 -6.06 -24.81 24.66
N LYS A 108 -6.95 -25.80 24.61
CA LYS A 108 -8.30 -25.71 25.18
C LYS A 108 -8.27 -25.53 26.70
N THR A 109 -7.49 -26.36 27.41
CA THR A 109 -7.35 -26.24 28.87
C THR A 109 -6.65 -24.94 29.28
N ALA A 110 -5.71 -24.43 28.47
CA ALA A 110 -5.11 -23.11 28.69
C ALA A 110 -6.12 -21.98 28.50
N ALA A 111 -6.99 -22.07 27.49
CA ALA A 111 -8.05 -21.10 27.24
C ALA A 111 -9.14 -21.12 28.33
N GLU A 112 -9.50 -22.30 28.85
CA GLU A 112 -10.45 -22.45 29.97
C GLU A 112 -9.89 -21.91 31.30
N LYS A 113 -8.56 -21.99 31.50
CA LYS A 113 -7.86 -21.41 32.65
C LYS A 113 -7.57 -19.93 32.50
N ALA A 114 -7.67 -19.38 31.28
CA ALA A 114 -7.44 -17.97 31.05
C ALA A 114 -8.58 -17.13 31.63
N VAL A 115 -8.22 -15.98 32.19
CA VAL A 115 -9.18 -15.00 32.68
C VAL A 115 -10.04 -14.53 31.49
N PRO A 116 -11.38 -14.49 31.62
CA PRO A 116 -12.24 -14.02 30.55
C PRO A 116 -11.84 -12.59 30.16
N ILE A 117 -11.87 -12.29 28.86
CA ILE A 117 -11.41 -11.02 28.28
C ILE A 117 -12.10 -9.81 28.95
N SER A 118 -13.31 -9.99 29.47
CA SER A 118 -14.06 -8.99 30.23
C SER A 118 -13.46 -8.59 31.58
N GLN A 119 -12.60 -9.44 32.17
CA GLN A 119 -11.92 -9.20 33.45
C GLN A 119 -10.47 -8.76 33.29
N LEU A 120 -9.95 -8.70 32.05
CA LEU A 120 -8.64 -8.10 31.81
C LEU A 120 -8.73 -6.57 31.96
N GLU A 121 -8.14 -6.05 33.03
CA GLU A 121 -7.80 -4.63 33.12
C GLU A 121 -6.67 -4.34 32.14
N PHE A 122 -7.03 -3.89 30.95
CA PHE A 122 -6.08 -3.37 29.99
C PHE A 122 -5.46 -2.10 30.58
N SER A 123 -4.16 -2.15 30.86
CA SER A 123 -3.40 -0.98 31.30
C SER A 123 -3.58 0.16 30.29
N GLU A 124 -3.86 1.37 30.80
CA GLU A 124 -4.09 2.55 29.96
C GLU A 124 -2.92 2.87 29.02
N THR A 125 -1.73 2.34 29.32
CA THR A 125 -0.53 2.43 28.49
C THR A 125 -0.73 1.85 27.09
N GLY A 126 -1.52 0.78 26.94
CA GLY A 126 -1.87 0.21 25.63
C GLY A 126 -2.89 1.04 24.83
N ARG A 127 -3.77 1.78 25.52
CA ARG A 127 -4.77 2.64 24.86
C ARG A 127 -4.13 3.88 24.22
N LYS A 128 -3.11 4.45 24.86
CA LYS A 128 -2.36 5.60 24.32
C LYS A 128 -1.51 5.24 23.10
N ALA A 129 -1.15 3.97 22.90
CA ALA A 129 -0.39 3.52 21.73
C ALA A 129 -1.19 3.64 20.41
N TYR A 130 -2.54 3.69 20.50
CA TYR A 130 -3.43 3.86 19.36
C TYR A 130 -4.05 5.25 19.23
N GLU A 131 -3.65 6.21 20.07
CA GLU A 131 -4.01 7.60 19.85
C GLU A 131 -3.24 8.11 18.62
N LYS A 132 -3.87 7.92 17.45
CA LYS A 132 -3.45 8.52 16.19
C LYS A 132 -3.37 10.01 16.45
N LYS A 133 -2.15 10.57 16.51
CA LYS A 133 -1.92 12.02 16.65
C LYS A 133 -2.83 12.70 15.63
N SER A 134 -3.85 13.41 16.13
CA SER A 134 -4.80 14.07 15.24
C SER A 134 -4.00 15.04 14.38
N ALA A 135 -4.03 14.83 13.06
CA ALA A 135 -3.40 15.77 12.14
C ALA A 135 -3.90 17.19 12.43
N PRO A 136 -3.05 18.22 12.31
CA PRO A 136 -3.46 19.60 12.54
C PRO A 136 -4.71 19.88 11.69
N THR A 137 -5.82 20.19 12.36
CA THR A 137 -7.11 20.35 11.69
C THR A 137 -7.07 21.59 10.80
N ASN A 138 -7.04 21.39 9.48
CA ASN A 138 -7.16 22.47 8.49
C ASN A 138 -8.44 23.28 8.74
N ARG A 139 -8.37 24.61 8.58
CA ARG A 139 -9.49 25.54 8.80
C ARG A 139 -10.73 25.13 7.97
N TYR A 140 -10.53 24.81 6.69
CA TYR A 140 -11.59 24.35 5.78
C TYR A 140 -12.18 22.98 6.18
N GLY A 141 -11.37 22.10 6.79
CA GLY A 141 -11.83 20.81 7.30
C GLY A 141 -12.80 20.94 8.49
N LYS A 142 -12.73 22.04 9.25
CA LYS A 142 -13.70 22.35 10.31
C LYS A 142 -15.04 22.80 9.71
N LEU A 143 -14.99 23.64 8.67
CA LEU A 143 -16.20 24.12 7.98
C LEU A 143 -16.99 22.95 7.37
N LEU A 144 -16.32 21.97 6.78
CA LEU A 144 -16.95 20.77 6.22
C LEU A 144 -17.63 19.86 7.26
N LYS A 145 -17.18 19.90 8.52
CA LYS A 145 -17.71 19.05 9.61
C LYS A 145 -18.79 19.75 10.44
N ASN A 146 -18.92 21.07 10.31
CA ASN A 146 -19.82 21.87 11.14
C ASN A 146 -21.22 21.93 10.50
N PRO A 147 -22.28 21.39 11.15
CA PRO A 147 -23.64 21.36 10.60
C PRO A 147 -24.33 22.73 10.56
N GLN A 148 -23.73 23.76 11.17
CA GLN A 148 -24.21 25.15 11.09
C GLN A 148 -23.67 25.90 9.84
N SER A 149 -22.65 25.34 9.18
CA SER A 149 -21.95 25.94 8.04
C SER A 149 -22.14 25.09 6.77
N VAL A 150 -23.35 24.54 6.59
CA VAL A 150 -23.67 23.63 5.46
C VAL A 150 -23.46 24.30 4.11
N LYS A 151 -23.83 25.58 3.98
CA LYS A 151 -23.64 26.33 2.72
C LYS A 151 -22.16 26.43 2.35
N ASP A 152 -21.32 26.81 3.31
CA ASP A 152 -19.88 26.93 3.08
C ASP A 152 -19.25 25.55 2.86
N ALA A 153 -19.72 24.52 3.56
CA ALA A 153 -19.29 23.14 3.35
C ALA A 153 -19.60 22.65 1.92
N VAL A 154 -20.80 22.92 1.40
CA VAL A 154 -21.19 22.56 0.04
C VAL A 154 -20.31 23.31 -0.98
N VAL A 155 -20.14 24.62 -0.82
CA VAL A 155 -19.29 25.43 -1.70
C VAL A 155 -17.83 24.95 -1.66
N LEU A 156 -17.28 24.71 -0.47
CA LEU A 156 -15.91 24.18 -0.33
C LEU A 156 -15.77 22.79 -0.93
N SER A 157 -16.75 21.91 -0.74
CA SER A 157 -16.74 20.57 -1.33
C SER A 157 -16.79 20.64 -2.86
N GLU A 158 -17.55 21.57 -3.43
CA GLU A 158 -17.64 21.78 -4.87
C GLU A 158 -16.32 22.32 -5.44
N ILE A 159 -15.70 23.28 -4.75
CA ILE A 159 -14.39 23.84 -5.14
C ILE A 159 -13.30 22.77 -5.10
N LEU A 160 -13.28 21.95 -4.03
CA LEU A 160 -12.30 20.89 -3.84
C LEU A 160 -12.48 19.73 -4.85
N ASN A 161 -13.73 19.39 -5.21
CA ASN A 161 -14.02 18.31 -6.14
C ASN A 161 -13.81 18.69 -7.62
N ARG A 162 -13.93 19.97 -7.98
CA ARG A 162 -13.95 20.39 -9.39
C ARG A 162 -12.63 20.26 -10.14
N LYS A 163 -11.51 20.06 -9.45
CA LYS A 163 -10.23 19.73 -10.05
C LYS A 163 -9.30 19.28 -8.94
N HIS A 164 -8.82 18.05 -9.03
CA HIS A 164 -7.75 17.51 -8.19
C HIS A 164 -6.64 18.55 -7.96
N PHE A 165 -6.55 19.06 -6.74
CA PHE A 165 -5.29 19.29 -6.06
C PHE A 165 -4.93 18.03 -5.28
#